data_AF-A0A318LXV3-F1
#
_entry.id   AF-A0A318LXV3-F1
#
_cell.length_a   1.000
_cell.length_b   1.000
_cell.length_c   1.000
_cell.angle_alpha   90.00
_cell.angle_beta   90.00
_cell.angle_gamma   90.00
#
_symmetry.space_group_name_H-M   'P 1'
#
loop_
_entity.id
_entity.type
_entity.pdbx_description
1 polymer ?
#
loop_
_entity_poly.entity_id
_entity_poly.type
_entity_poly.pdbx_seq_one_letter_code
_entity_poly.pdbx_strand_id
1 'polypeptide(L)'
;MIATTRYQLALLAHSQRYLPPLIAFLAVLGVLYTSRDAPVLPEFAVSGGALLVVTCWLTIALADVEDPAQRLVTRLRPIAWCTDRTPDGRSGVS
;
A
#
# COMPACT_ATOMS: atom_id res chain seq x y z
N MET A 1 -7.21 14.85 -8.25
CA MET A 1 -7.17 13.38 -8.08
C MET A 1 -5.98 12.74 -8.78
N ILE A 2 -5.67 13.08 -10.04
CA ILE A 2 -4.54 12.49 -10.79
C ILE A 2 -3.14 12.91 -10.26
N ALA A 3 -3.00 14.13 -9.73
CA ALA A 3 -1.71 14.60 -9.21
C ALA A 3 -1.21 13.80 -7.98
N THR A 4 -2.11 13.49 -7.05
CA THR A 4 -1.80 12.75 -5.81
C THR A 4 -1.51 11.27 -6.09
N THR A 5 -2.28 10.64 -6.98
CA THR A 5 -2.05 9.24 -7.40
C THR A 5 -0.73 9.06 -8.14
N ARG A 6 -0.32 10.00 -9.00
CA ARG A 6 0.99 9.95 -9.68
C ARG A 6 2.16 10.07 -8.71
N TYR A 7 2.02 10.91 -7.69
CA TYR A 7 3.04 11.08 -6.65
C TYR A 7 3.18 9.81 -5.80
N GLN A 8 2.06 9.22 -5.37
CA GLN A 8 2.00 7.94 -4.64
C GLN A 8 2.67 6.80 -5.44
N LEU A 9 2.33 6.68 -6.73
CA LEU A 9 2.95 5.71 -7.65
C LEU A 9 4.45 5.93 -7.81
N ALA A 10 4.91 7.19 -7.86
CA ALA A 10 6.34 7.51 -7.98
C ALA A 10 7.12 7.13 -6.70
N LEU A 11 6.55 7.35 -5.52
CA LEU A 11 7.12 6.87 -4.25
C LEU A 11 7.16 5.34 -4.17
N LEU A 12 6.09 4.69 -4.63
CA LEU A 12 6.02 3.24 -4.65
C LEU A 12 7.05 2.62 -5.61
N ALA A 13 7.24 3.24 -6.77
CA ALA A 13 8.29 2.88 -7.73
C ALA A 13 9.71 3.12 -7.15
N HIS A 14 9.87 4.16 -6.34
CA HIS A 14 11.15 4.43 -5.67
C HIS A 14 11.45 3.44 -4.53
N SER A 15 10.42 2.92 -3.86
CA SER A 15 10.53 1.97 -2.74
C SER A 15 10.97 0.56 -3.15
N GLN A 16 11.00 0.24 -4.47
CA GLN A 16 11.39 -1.07 -5.03
C GLN A 16 10.57 -2.28 -4.52
N ARG A 17 9.61 -2.07 -3.59
CA ARG A 17 8.71 -3.09 -3.03
C ARG A 17 7.71 -3.68 -4.03
N TYR A 18 7.66 -3.15 -5.26
CA TYR A 18 6.91 -3.73 -6.37
C TYR A 18 7.67 -4.87 -7.08
N LEU A 19 8.98 -5.01 -6.86
CA LEU A 19 9.79 -6.06 -7.48
C LEU A 19 9.38 -7.47 -7.03
N PRO A 20 9.20 -7.78 -5.72
CA PRO A 20 8.81 -9.12 -5.28
C PRO A 20 7.53 -9.65 -5.96
N PRO A 21 6.39 -8.92 -5.99
CA PRO A 21 5.18 -9.44 -6.62
C PRO A 21 5.31 -9.55 -8.14
N LEU A 22 6.03 -8.63 -8.80
CA LEU A 22 6.25 -8.71 -10.24
C LEU A 22 7.13 -9.91 -10.62
N ILE A 23 8.21 -10.14 -9.88
CA ILE A 23 9.10 -11.29 -10.08
C ILE A 23 8.34 -12.60 -9.83
N ALA A 24 7.51 -12.66 -8.77
CA ALA A 24 6.68 -13.83 -8.51
C ALA A 24 5.71 -14.11 -9.67
N PHE A 25 5.07 -13.08 -10.23
CA PHE A 25 4.20 -13.23 -11.39
C PHE A 25 4.94 -13.72 -12.63
N LEU A 26 6.10 -13.13 -12.93
CA LEU A 26 6.93 -13.56 -14.06
C LEU A 26 7.43 -14.99 -13.89
N ALA A 27 7.77 -15.40 -12.66
CA ALA A 27 8.14 -16.77 -12.36
C ALA A 27 6.97 -17.75 -12.60
N VAL A 28 5.75 -17.39 -12.17
CA VAL A 28 4.55 -18.20 -12.44
C VAL A 28 4.33 -18.33 -13.95
N LEU A 29 4.40 -17.23 -14.71
CA LEU A 29 4.25 -17.29 -16.17
C LEU A 29 5.35 -18.13 -16.83
N GLY A 30 6.60 -17.99 -16.41
CA GLY A 30 7.72 -18.76 -16.95
C GLY A 30 7.60 -20.25 -16.71
N VAL A 31 7.07 -20.66 -15.55
CA VAL A 31 6.79 -22.07 -15.23
C VAL A 31 5.59 -22.58 -16.02
N LEU A 32 4.52 -21.79 -16.10
CA LEU A 32 3.26 -22.20 -16.71
C LEU A 32 3.42 -22.39 -18.23
N TYR A 33 3.97 -21.39 -18.92
CA TYR A 33 4.09 -21.37 -20.37
C TYR A 33 5.40 -21.97 -20.91
N THR A 34 6.09 -22.81 -20.12
CA THR A 34 7.32 -23.48 -20.59
C THR A 34 7.04 -24.56 -21.65
N SER A 35 5.83 -25.12 -21.64
CA SER A 35 5.43 -26.23 -22.52
C SER A 35 4.59 -25.72 -23.70
N ARG A 36 4.93 -26.16 -24.92
CA ARG A 36 4.30 -25.65 -26.16
C ARG A 36 2.85 -26.15 -26.38
N ASP A 37 2.48 -27.27 -25.76
CA ASP A 37 1.17 -27.92 -25.87
C ASP A 37 0.31 -27.75 -24.60
N ALA A 38 0.62 -26.75 -23.79
CA ALA A 38 -0.06 -26.58 -22.52
C ALA A 38 -1.55 -26.18 -22.71
N PRO A 39 -2.50 -26.74 -21.94
CA PRO A 39 -3.91 -26.44 -22.11
C PRO A 39 -4.24 -25.01 -21.69
N VAL A 40 -4.75 -24.20 -22.61
CA VAL A 40 -5.00 -22.75 -22.40
C VAL A 40 -5.98 -22.42 -21.25
N LEU A 41 -6.95 -23.30 -20.98
CA LEU A 41 -8.02 -23.04 -20.02
C LEU A 41 -7.54 -23.05 -18.54
N PRO A 42 -6.83 -24.09 -18.06
CA PRO A 42 -6.24 -24.07 -16.71
C PRO A 42 -5.16 -23.01 -16.56
N GLU A 43 -4.38 -22.71 -17.60
CA GLU A 43 -3.34 -21.68 -17.52
C GLU A 43 -3.90 -20.28 -17.34
N PHE A 44 -5.03 -19.98 -17.99
CA PHE A 44 -5.73 -18.72 -17.80
C PHE A 44 -6.23 -18.57 -16.36
N ALA A 45 -6.77 -19.64 -15.76
CA ALA A 45 -7.21 -19.61 -14.36
C ALA A 45 -6.04 -19.37 -13.39
N VAL A 46 -4.90 -20.03 -13.62
CA VAL A 46 -3.70 -19.88 -12.77
C VAL A 46 -3.10 -18.48 -12.93
N SER A 47 -2.97 -17.97 -14.15
CA SER A 47 -2.47 -16.61 -14.39
C SER A 47 -3.41 -15.53 -13.85
N GLY A 48 -4.73 -15.71 -13.96
CA GLY A 48 -5.72 -14.83 -13.34
C GLY A 48 -5.64 -14.83 -11.80
N GLY A 49 -5.49 -16.01 -11.18
CA GLY A 49 -5.26 -16.13 -9.74
C GLY A 49 -3.97 -15.44 -9.29
N ALA A 50 -2.88 -15.62 -10.05
CA ALA A 50 -1.61 -14.94 -9.80
C ALA A 50 -1.77 -13.41 -9.91
N LEU A 51 -2.51 -12.91 -10.90
CA LEU A 51 -2.82 -11.48 -11.07
C LEU A 51 -3.58 -10.89 -9.88
N LEU A 52 -4.53 -11.63 -9.30
CA LEU A 52 -5.25 -11.21 -8.10
C LEU A 52 -4.31 -11.06 -6.90
N VAL A 53 -3.41 -12.02 -6.68
CA VAL A 53 -2.43 -11.95 -5.58
C VAL A 53 -1.49 -10.76 -5.78
N VAL A 54 -1.01 -10.53 -7.00
CA VAL A 54 -0.15 -9.40 -7.36
C VAL A 54 -0.84 -8.07 -7.11
N THR A 55 -2.11 -7.96 -7.52
CA THR A 55 -2.90 -6.73 -7.35
C THR A 55 -3.23 -6.47 -5.88
N CYS A 56 -3.55 -7.51 -5.12
CA CYS A 56 -3.74 -7.44 -3.67
C CYS A 56 -2.45 -6.93 -2.99
N TRP A 57 -1.30 -7.51 -3.35
CA TRP A 57 0.00 -7.07 -2.81
C TRP A 57 0.31 -5.61 -3.17
N LEU A 58 0.07 -5.22 -4.42
CA LEU A 58 0.27 -3.84 -4.87
C LEU A 58 -0.62 -2.87 -4.09
N THR A 59 -1.86 -3.28 -3.77
CA THR A 59 -2.80 -2.49 -2.97
C THR A 59 -2.30 -2.31 -1.54
N ILE A 60 -1.77 -3.36 -0.90
CA ILE A 60 -1.15 -3.28 0.43
C ILE A 60 0.07 -2.36 0.40
N ALA A 61 0.93 -2.50 -0.61
CA ALA A 61 2.12 -1.66 -0.77
C ALA A 61 1.75 -0.18 -0.99
N LEU A 62 0.68 0.09 -1.73
CA LEU A 62 0.14 1.44 -1.91
C LEU A 62 -0.44 2.00 -0.60
N ALA A 63 -1.18 1.20 0.16
CA ALA A 63 -1.73 1.60 1.46
C ALA A 63 -0.61 1.90 2.49
N ASP A 64 0.49 1.16 2.46
CA ASP A 64 1.67 1.39 3.31
C ASP A 64 2.36 2.74 3.01
N VAL A 65 2.23 3.28 1.80
CA VAL A 65 2.72 4.64 1.47
C VAL A 65 1.82 5.72 2.08
N GLU A 66 0.53 5.45 2.28
CA GLU A 66 -0.39 6.39 2.95
C GLU A 66 -0.26 6.36 4.49
N ASP A 67 0.04 5.20 5.08
CA ASP A 67 0.21 5.01 6.53
C ASP A 67 1.15 6.01 7.23
N PRO A 68 2.35 6.39 6.70
CA PRO A 68 3.22 7.36 7.38
C PRO A 68 2.58 8.74 7.57
N ALA A 69 1.73 9.18 6.64
CA ALA A 69 1.01 10.44 6.77
C ALA A 69 -0.09 10.35 7.86
N GLN A 70 -0.81 9.23 7.92
CA GLN A 70 -1.82 8.99 8.96
C GLN A 70 -1.19 8.79 10.34
N ARG A 71 0.00 8.21 10.41
CA ARG A 71 0.77 8.01 11.65
C ARG A 71 1.23 9.34 12.24
N LEU A 72 1.57 10.33 11.41
CA LEU A 72 1.87 11.69 11.86
C LEU A 72 0.64 12.37 12.45
N VAL A 73 -0.51 12.31 11.77
CA VAL A 73 -1.77 12.86 12.29
C VAL A 73 -2.19 12.17 13.59
N THR A 74 -2.06 10.84 13.65
CA THR A 74 -2.37 10.05 14.85
C THR A 74 -1.41 10.35 16.01
N ARG A 75 -0.13 10.65 15.73
CA ARG A 75 0.83 11.11 16.76
C ARG A 75 0.55 12.53 17.27
N LEU A 76 0.12 13.42 16.37
CA LEU A 76 -0.16 14.81 16.70
C LEU A 76 -1.52 14.98 17.39
N ARG A 77 -2.46 14.06 17.16
CA ARG A 77 -3.79 14.11 17.77
C ARG A 77 -3.78 14.10 19.32
N PRO A 78 -2.98 13.27 20.02
CA PRO A 78 -2.90 13.32 21.48
C PRO A 78 -2.13 14.55 22.01
N ILE A 79 -1.11 15.07 21.30
CA ILE A 79 -0.37 16.26 21.78
C ILE A 79 -1.24 17.52 21.66
N ALA A 80 -1.99 17.66 20.56
CA ALA A 80 -2.88 18.79 20.33
C ALA A 80 -4.01 18.86 21.38
N TRP A 81 -4.53 17.70 21.78
CA TRP A 81 -5.54 17.61 22.84
C TRP A 81 -4.97 17.86 24.24
N CYS A 82 -3.72 17.47 24.51
CA CYS A 82 -3.04 17.83 25.76
C CYS A 82 -2.70 19.33 25.83
N THR A 83 -2.35 19.98 24.71
CA THR A 83 -2.13 21.43 24.68
C THR A 83 -3.42 22.24 24.80
N ASP A 84 -4.55 21.72 24.33
CA ASP A 84 -5.87 22.34 24.48
C ASP A 84 -6.45 22.15 25.90
N ARG A 85 -5.97 21.13 26.62
CA ARG A 85 -6.35 20.84 28.01
C ARG A 85 -5.33 21.39 29.03
N THR A 86 -4.85 22.62 28.84
CA THR A 86 -4.47 23.42 30.00
C THR A 86 -5.76 23.92 30.64
N PRO A 87 -6.15 23.44 31.84
CA PRO A 87 -7.21 24.10 32.57
C PRO A 87 -6.75 25.53 32.79
N ASP A 88 -7.46 26.49 32.20
CA ASP A 88 -7.27 27.91 32.47
C ASP A 88 -7.64 28.12 33.94
N GLY A 89 -6.64 27.91 34.82
CA GLY A 89 -6.73 28.01 36.27
C GLY A 89 -6.82 29.47 36.70
N ARG A 90 -7.70 30.24 36.07
CA ARG A 90 -7.93 31.65 36.37
C ARG A 90 -9.42 31.97 36.45
N SER A 91 -10.13 31.26 37.33
CA SER A 91 -11.40 31.76 37.87
C SER A 91 -11.47 31.45 39.37
N GLY A 92 -10.77 32.25 40.15
CA GLY A 92 -10.89 32.27 41.60
C GLY A 92 -9.72 33.02 42.22
N VAL A 93 -9.92 34.29 42.55
CA VAL A 93 -9.57 34.97 43.82
C VAL A 93 -9.73 36.48 43.63
N SER A 94 -10.64 37.03 44.45
CA SER A 94 -10.82 38.44 44.85
C SER A 94 -11.53 39.40 43.89
#